data_AF-A0A559T5U4-F1
#
_entry.id   AF-A0A559T5U4-F1
#
_cell.length_a   1.000
_cell.length_b   1.000
_cell.length_c   1.000
_cell.angle_alpha   90.00
_cell.angle_beta   90.00
_cell.angle_gamma   90.00
#
_symmetry.space_group_name_H-M   'P 1'
#
loop_
_entity.id
_entity.type
_entity.pdbx_description
1 polymer ?
#
loop_
_entity_poly.entity_id
_entity_poly.type
_entity_poly.pdbx_seq_one_letter_code
_entity_poly.pdbx_strand_id
1 'polypeptide(L)'
;MKKEQGISKYKLNKIATESLRNTIRLHFDSILLYENGSYPSALQLSVLALEEFSKAIWVDHYIWTSETNEGYPGAEFEQEWLKLLYLHPKKQWNFVAKETYDYSPNFISLIRNRKLEEKKQNAIYVGLSRAKGRIDVSSRVSTPWRIKQKDARQFISIINDELLRIYARIEDDEFYFEGGNDMDDVFDYDIYKKLFKWPHKSGIKNNGWRKKNLQRS
;
A
#
# COMPACT_ATOMS: atom_id res chain seq x y z
N MET A 1 11.58 -24.71 -12.89
CA MET A 1 12.68 -24.20 -13.75
C MET A 1 13.70 -23.43 -12.92
N LYS A 2 15.01 -23.64 -13.16
CA LYS A 2 16.04 -22.75 -12.60
C LYS A 2 15.98 -21.41 -13.35
N LYS A 3 15.97 -20.31 -12.59
CA LYS A 3 16.00 -18.96 -13.14
C LYS A 3 17.43 -18.63 -13.55
N GLU A 4 17.72 -18.69 -14.84
CA GLU A 4 19.09 -18.51 -15.36
C GLU A 4 19.43 -17.06 -15.69
N GLN A 5 18.42 -16.19 -15.85
CA GLN A 5 18.59 -14.76 -16.15
C GLN A 5 17.63 -13.91 -15.32
N GLY A 6 17.98 -12.64 -15.07
CA GLY A 6 17.16 -11.70 -14.29
C GLY A 6 17.49 -11.64 -12.79
N ILE A 7 16.59 -11.05 -11.99
CA ILE A 7 16.71 -10.93 -10.53
C ILE A 7 16.63 -12.31 -9.87
N SER A 8 17.51 -12.65 -8.93
CA SER A 8 17.44 -13.97 -8.30
C SER A 8 16.16 -14.16 -7.47
N LYS A 9 15.70 -15.41 -7.32
CA LYS A 9 14.59 -15.76 -6.41
C LYS A 9 14.84 -15.26 -4.99
N TYR A 10 16.07 -15.42 -4.50
CA TYR A 10 16.49 -14.89 -3.21
C TYR A 10 16.21 -13.39 -3.07
N LYS A 11 16.56 -12.59 -4.09
CA LYS A 11 16.31 -11.14 -4.07
C LYS A 11 14.81 -10.82 -4.11
N LEU A 12 14.01 -11.58 -4.86
CA LEU A 12 12.55 -11.40 -4.88
C LEU A 12 11.94 -11.67 -3.50
N ASN A 13 12.24 -12.82 -2.89
CA ASN A 13 11.81 -13.14 -1.53
C ASN A 13 12.24 -12.04 -0.55
N LYS A 14 13.52 -11.63 -0.60
CA LYS A 14 14.01 -10.57 0.27
C LYS A 14 13.27 -9.24 0.08
N ILE A 15 12.96 -8.85 -1.17
CA ILE A 15 12.17 -7.64 -1.43
C ILE A 15 10.76 -7.79 -0.84
N ALA A 16 10.11 -8.94 -1.02
CA ALA A 16 8.76 -9.17 -0.52
C ALA A 16 8.70 -9.04 1.02
N THR A 17 9.55 -9.80 1.72
CA THR A 17 9.59 -9.87 3.19
C THR A 17 10.04 -8.55 3.81
N GLU A 18 11.10 -7.90 3.28
CA GLU A 18 11.56 -6.62 3.82
C GLU A 18 10.59 -5.47 3.53
N SER A 19 9.87 -5.51 2.41
CA SER A 19 8.81 -4.52 2.15
C SER A 19 7.67 -4.66 3.15
N LEU A 20 7.27 -5.89 3.49
CA LEU A 20 6.25 -6.15 4.49
C LEU A 20 6.70 -5.72 5.90
N ARG A 21 7.94 -6.04 6.30
CA ARG A 21 8.52 -5.53 7.57
C ARG A 21 8.51 -4.01 7.62
N ASN A 22 8.89 -3.36 6.52
CA ASN A 22 8.89 -1.91 6.43
C ASN A 22 7.47 -1.32 6.46
N THR A 23 6.46 -1.99 5.89
CA THR A 23 5.05 -1.63 6.04
C THR A 23 4.67 -1.56 7.51
N ILE A 24 4.95 -2.61 8.28
CA ILE A 24 4.57 -2.70 9.69
C ILE A 24 5.26 -1.61 10.50
N ARG A 25 6.56 -1.40 10.28
CA ARG A 25 7.33 -0.31 10.91
C ARG A 25 6.70 1.06 10.59
N LEU A 26 6.50 1.37 9.31
CA LEU A 26 5.93 2.65 8.87
C LEU A 26 4.49 2.87 9.37
N HIS A 27 3.70 1.81 9.45
CA HIS A 27 2.35 1.84 10.01
C HIS A 27 2.37 2.26 11.47
N PHE A 28 3.20 1.61 12.31
CA PHE A 28 3.31 1.99 13.72
C PHE A 28 3.97 3.36 13.92
N ASP A 29 4.95 3.74 13.10
CA ASP A 29 5.52 5.10 13.10
C ASP A 29 4.42 6.13 12.78
N SER A 30 3.51 5.82 11.85
CA SER A 30 2.39 6.70 11.50
C SER A 30 1.38 6.86 12.63
N ILE A 31 1.12 5.79 13.41
CA ILE A 31 0.27 5.84 14.62
C ILE A 31 0.92 6.72 15.68
N LEU A 32 2.21 6.53 15.96
CA LEU A 32 2.94 7.33 16.93
C LEU A 32 2.88 8.83 16.59
N LEU A 33 3.10 9.19 15.33
CA LEU A 33 3.00 10.58 14.86
C LEU A 33 1.57 11.12 14.97
N TYR A 34 0.57 10.29 14.70
CA TYR A 34 -0.83 10.65 14.84
C TYR A 34 -1.21 10.97 16.29
N GLU A 35 -0.80 10.12 17.23
CA GLU A 35 -1.04 10.30 18.67
C GLU A 35 -0.37 11.57 19.21
N ASN A 36 0.75 11.97 18.61
CA ASN A 36 1.46 13.23 18.92
C ASN A 36 0.96 14.44 18.12
N GLY A 37 -0.18 14.33 17.43
CA GLY A 37 -0.79 15.45 16.69
C GLY A 37 -0.10 15.84 15.38
N SER A 38 0.93 15.10 14.96
CA SER A 38 1.68 15.33 13.71
C SER A 38 0.95 14.70 12.51
N TYR A 39 -0.29 15.15 12.26
CA TYR A 39 -1.17 14.57 11.25
C TYR A 39 -0.62 14.59 9.81
N PRO A 40 0.06 15.64 9.34
CA PRO A 40 0.62 15.62 7.98
C PRO A 40 1.68 14.52 7.84
N SER A 41 2.61 14.43 8.80
CA SER A 41 3.65 13.39 8.81
C SER A 41 3.08 11.98 8.99
N ALA A 42 2.07 11.84 9.86
CA ALA A 42 1.35 10.58 10.01
C ALA A 42 0.68 10.14 8.69
N LEU A 43 0.03 11.08 7.98
CA LEU A 43 -0.53 10.79 6.66
C LEU A 43 0.58 10.36 5.68
N GLN A 44 1.70 11.09 5.62
CA GLN A 44 2.83 10.72 4.75
C GLN A 44 3.27 9.28 5.00
N LEU A 45 3.57 8.93 6.25
CA LEU A 45 4.07 7.59 6.59
C LEU A 45 3.02 6.52 6.32
N SER A 46 1.73 6.79 6.58
CA SER A 46 0.66 5.83 6.29
C SER A 46 0.52 5.55 4.78
N VAL A 47 0.69 6.54 3.91
CA VAL A 47 0.69 6.32 2.45
C VAL A 47 1.97 5.59 1.99
N LEU A 48 3.11 5.85 2.62
CA LEU A 48 4.33 5.06 2.36
C LEU A 48 4.16 3.60 2.81
N ALA A 49 3.54 3.35 3.96
CA ALA A 49 3.22 2.00 4.42
C ALA A 49 2.32 1.26 3.42
N LEU A 50 1.29 1.95 2.89
CA LEU A 50 0.42 1.45 1.81
C LEU A 50 1.22 1.05 0.57
N GLU A 51 2.17 1.89 0.16
CA GLU A 51 2.99 1.63 -1.01
C GLU A 51 3.93 0.44 -0.81
N GLU A 52 4.61 0.36 0.33
CA GLU A 52 5.48 -0.78 0.65
C GLU A 52 4.67 -2.07 0.79
N PHE A 53 3.45 -1.99 1.31
CA PHE A 53 2.55 -3.14 1.46
C PHE A 53 2.13 -3.65 0.08
N SER A 54 1.72 -2.74 -0.78
CA SER A 54 1.42 -3.07 -2.17
C SER A 54 2.63 -3.67 -2.88
N LYS A 55 3.86 -3.22 -2.57
CA LYS A 55 5.07 -3.79 -3.19
C LYS A 55 5.27 -5.23 -2.72
N ALA A 56 5.11 -5.49 -1.42
CA ALA A 56 5.21 -6.84 -0.86
C ALA A 56 4.23 -7.81 -1.54
N ILE A 57 2.95 -7.46 -1.61
CA ILE A 57 1.91 -8.28 -2.27
C ILE A 57 2.15 -8.45 -3.77
N TRP A 58 2.66 -7.41 -4.45
CA TRP A 58 2.93 -7.51 -5.89
C TRP A 58 4.08 -8.48 -6.18
N VAL A 59 5.13 -8.44 -5.36
CA VAL A 59 6.28 -9.35 -5.49
C VAL A 59 5.89 -10.78 -5.12
N ASP A 60 5.15 -10.97 -4.03
CA ASP A 60 4.57 -12.26 -3.64
C ASP A 60 3.78 -12.90 -4.79
N HIS A 61 2.82 -12.16 -5.34
CA HIS A 61 2.02 -12.64 -6.47
C HIS A 61 2.86 -12.91 -7.72
N TYR A 62 3.90 -12.11 -7.99
CA TYR A 62 4.82 -12.35 -9.10
C TYR A 62 5.61 -13.66 -8.92
N ILE A 63 6.07 -13.95 -7.70
CA ILE A 63 6.74 -15.22 -7.38
C ILE A 63 5.75 -16.37 -7.59
N TRP A 64 4.59 -16.32 -6.93
CA TRP A 64 3.58 -17.36 -6.99
C TRP A 64 3.18 -17.69 -8.44
N THR A 65 2.75 -16.68 -9.21
CA THR A 65 2.36 -16.88 -10.61
C THR A 65 3.48 -17.41 -11.50
N SER A 66 4.73 -17.04 -11.23
CA SER A 66 5.88 -17.56 -11.97
C SER A 66 6.18 -19.01 -11.61
N GLU A 67 5.89 -19.44 -10.39
CA GLU A 67 6.16 -20.80 -9.92
C GLU A 67 5.03 -21.78 -10.24
N THR A 68 3.78 -21.31 -10.31
CA THR A 68 2.61 -22.15 -10.59
C THR A 68 2.25 -22.23 -12.08
N ASN A 69 2.68 -21.26 -12.90
CA ASN A 69 2.39 -21.24 -14.35
C ASN A 69 3.63 -21.68 -15.17
N GLU A 70 3.93 -20.97 -16.26
CA GLU A 70 4.95 -21.34 -17.27
C GLU A 70 6.39 -20.95 -16.88
N GLY A 71 6.65 -20.60 -15.63
CA GLY A 71 7.95 -20.11 -15.17
C GLY A 71 8.06 -18.59 -15.11
N TYR A 72 9.28 -18.11 -14.82
CA TYR A 72 9.57 -16.68 -14.77
C TYR A 72 9.62 -16.09 -16.19
N PRO A 73 9.05 -14.89 -16.41
CA PRO A 73 9.22 -14.15 -17.66
C PRO A 73 10.69 -13.87 -18.01
N GLY A 74 10.92 -13.53 -19.28
CA GLY A 74 12.24 -13.11 -19.76
C GLY A 74 12.77 -11.83 -19.10
N ALA A 75 14.09 -11.64 -19.14
CA ALA A 75 14.78 -10.56 -18.42
C ALA A 75 14.32 -9.14 -18.79
N GLU A 76 13.94 -8.88 -20.04
CA GLU A 76 13.44 -7.58 -20.49
C GLU A 76 12.09 -7.23 -19.84
N PHE A 77 11.14 -8.17 -19.89
CA PHE A 77 9.85 -8.00 -19.21
C PHE A 77 10.05 -7.78 -17.70
N GLU A 78 10.92 -8.58 -17.09
CA GLU A 78 11.20 -8.48 -15.67
C GLU A 78 11.80 -7.11 -15.29
N GLN A 79 12.69 -6.56 -16.10
CA GLN A 79 13.22 -5.21 -15.87
C GLN A 79 12.13 -4.13 -15.93
N GLU A 80 11.24 -4.21 -16.91
CA GLU A 80 10.10 -3.28 -16.99
C GLU A 80 9.15 -3.42 -15.81
N TRP A 81 8.87 -4.66 -15.38
CA TRP A 81 8.07 -4.92 -14.19
C TRP A 81 8.73 -4.39 -12.91
N LEU A 82 10.04 -4.61 -12.72
CA LEU A 82 10.79 -4.12 -11.56
C LEU A 82 10.72 -2.60 -11.44
N LYS A 83 10.77 -1.86 -12.56
CA LYS A 83 10.61 -0.39 -12.55
C LYS A 83 9.28 0.04 -11.93
N LEU A 84 8.19 -0.73 -12.13
CA LEU A 84 6.88 -0.41 -11.57
C LEU A 84 6.88 -0.43 -10.03
N LEU A 85 7.72 -1.25 -9.40
CA LEU A 85 7.87 -1.33 -7.93
C LEU A 85 8.43 -0.03 -7.32
N TYR A 86 9.02 0.85 -8.13
CA TYR A 86 9.59 2.13 -7.69
C TYR A 86 8.71 3.32 -8.08
N LEU A 87 7.62 3.10 -8.83
CA LEU A 87 6.69 4.15 -9.21
C LEU A 87 5.55 4.26 -8.20
N HIS A 88 5.58 5.29 -7.35
CA HIS A 88 4.58 5.49 -6.29
C HIS A 88 3.12 5.40 -6.77
N PRO A 89 2.70 6.07 -7.88
CA PRO A 89 1.32 5.95 -8.34
C PRO A 89 0.93 4.54 -8.80
N LYS A 90 1.90 3.73 -9.28
CA LYS A 90 1.67 2.33 -9.68
C LYS A 90 1.44 1.46 -8.44
N LYS A 91 2.24 1.64 -7.39
CA LYS A 91 2.02 0.98 -6.09
C LYS A 91 0.66 1.35 -5.48
N GLN A 92 0.31 2.64 -5.48
CA GLN A 92 -0.99 3.09 -4.99
C GLN A 92 -2.16 2.46 -5.76
N TRP A 93 -2.04 2.32 -7.09
CA TRP A 93 -3.04 1.62 -7.89
C TRP A 93 -3.09 0.12 -7.61
N ASN A 94 -1.94 -0.54 -7.53
CA ASN A 94 -1.85 -1.98 -7.29
C ASN A 94 -2.50 -2.38 -5.95
N PHE A 95 -2.39 -1.54 -4.92
CA PHE A 95 -3.06 -1.73 -3.63
C PHE A 95 -4.58 -1.97 -3.75
N VAL A 96 -5.26 -1.28 -4.69
CA VAL A 96 -6.72 -1.39 -4.86
C VAL A 96 -7.14 -2.25 -6.05
N ALA A 97 -6.22 -2.57 -6.97
CA ALA A 97 -6.55 -3.09 -8.29
C ALA A 97 -7.32 -4.43 -8.27
N LYS A 98 -7.00 -5.33 -7.33
CA LYS A 98 -7.64 -6.64 -7.21
C LYS A 98 -9.08 -6.57 -6.68
N GLU A 99 -9.41 -5.53 -5.92
CA GLU A 99 -10.67 -5.44 -5.16
C GLU A 99 -11.35 -4.07 -5.38
N THR A 100 -11.24 -3.49 -6.58
CA THR A 100 -11.70 -2.11 -6.85
C THR A 100 -13.16 -1.85 -6.46
N TYR A 101 -14.04 -2.86 -6.57
CA TYR A 101 -15.45 -2.79 -6.17
C TYR A 101 -15.65 -2.68 -4.66
N ASP A 102 -14.68 -3.07 -3.84
CA ASP A 102 -14.80 -3.05 -2.38
C ASP A 102 -14.46 -1.68 -1.78
N TYR A 103 -13.83 -0.81 -2.57
CA TYR A 103 -13.43 0.52 -2.16
C TYR A 103 -14.48 1.58 -2.54
N SER A 104 -14.52 2.65 -1.76
CA SER A 104 -15.34 3.82 -2.10
C SER A 104 -14.92 4.41 -3.46
N PRO A 105 -15.87 4.82 -4.33
CA PRO A 105 -15.55 5.43 -5.63
C PRO A 105 -14.67 6.67 -5.53
N ASN A 106 -14.81 7.45 -4.45
CA ASN A 106 -13.99 8.62 -4.20
C ASN A 106 -12.52 8.26 -3.98
N PHE A 107 -12.25 7.16 -3.27
CA PHE A 107 -10.88 6.68 -3.05
C PHE A 107 -10.26 6.13 -4.33
N ILE A 108 -11.01 5.35 -5.12
CA ILE A 108 -10.57 4.89 -6.43
C ILE A 108 -10.25 6.08 -7.36
N SER A 109 -11.11 7.09 -7.39
CA SER A 109 -10.89 8.33 -8.16
C SER A 109 -9.67 9.11 -7.67
N LEU A 110 -9.44 9.18 -6.36
CA LEU A 110 -8.25 9.82 -5.77
C LEU A 110 -6.95 9.19 -6.30
N ILE A 111 -6.90 7.86 -6.36
CA ILE A 111 -5.73 7.12 -6.83
C ILE A 111 -5.57 7.25 -8.35
N ARG A 112 -6.62 6.97 -9.13
CA ARG A 112 -6.58 7.03 -10.60
C ARG A 112 -6.15 8.39 -11.13
N ASN A 113 -6.60 9.46 -10.47
CA ASN A 113 -6.26 10.82 -10.84
C ASN A 113 -4.93 11.32 -10.22
N ARG A 114 -4.13 10.43 -9.62
CA ARG A 114 -2.84 10.74 -8.95
C ARG A 114 -2.92 11.76 -7.81
N LYS A 115 -4.13 12.06 -7.33
CA LYS A 115 -4.37 12.99 -6.22
C LYS A 115 -3.89 12.43 -4.88
N LEU A 116 -3.77 11.10 -4.75
CA LEU A 116 -3.16 10.49 -3.56
C LEU A 116 -1.66 10.83 -3.48
N GLU A 117 -0.93 10.67 -4.58
CA GLU A 117 0.48 11.07 -4.65
C GLU A 117 0.66 12.56 -4.35
N GLU A 118 -0.17 13.42 -4.95
CA GLU A 118 -0.15 14.85 -4.65
C GLU A 118 -0.44 15.13 -3.17
N LYS A 119 -1.44 14.46 -2.58
CA LYS A 119 -1.80 14.61 -1.17
C LYS A 119 -0.66 14.17 -0.25
N LYS A 120 0.02 13.06 -0.58
CA LYS A 120 1.22 12.59 0.09
C LYS A 120 2.30 13.67 0.04
N GLN A 121 2.73 14.10 -1.15
CA GLN A 121 3.76 15.15 -1.29
C GLN A 121 3.43 16.45 -0.53
N ASN A 122 2.17 16.89 -0.61
CA ASN A 122 1.67 18.08 0.08
C ASN A 122 1.61 17.95 1.61
N ALA A 123 1.72 16.75 2.15
CA ALA A 123 1.76 16.51 3.60
C ALA A 123 3.12 16.86 4.21
N ILE A 124 4.17 16.99 3.39
CA ILE A 124 5.53 17.31 3.84
C ILE A 124 6.02 18.62 3.22
N TYR A 125 5.84 18.77 1.91
CA TYR A 125 6.45 19.86 1.16
C TYR A 125 5.51 21.05 1.01
N VAL A 126 6.08 22.25 1.19
CA VAL A 126 5.44 23.51 0.82
C VAL A 126 5.80 23.81 -0.63
N GLY A 127 4.80 24.16 -1.45
CA GLY A 127 5.05 24.43 -2.86
C GLY A 127 3.80 24.72 -3.67
N LEU A 128 3.97 24.85 -4.98
CA LEU A 128 2.89 25.06 -5.93
C LEU A 128 2.45 23.74 -6.55
N SER A 129 1.19 23.66 -6.97
CA SER A 129 0.71 22.47 -7.67
C SER A 129 1.39 22.31 -9.03
N ARG A 130 1.50 21.07 -9.49
CA ARG A 130 2.01 20.74 -10.82
C ARG A 130 0.87 20.23 -11.69
N ALA A 131 0.78 20.73 -12.91
CA ALA A 131 -0.16 20.26 -13.91
C ALA A 131 0.60 19.88 -15.18
N LYS A 132 0.44 18.65 -15.66
CA LYS A 132 1.07 18.15 -16.90
C LYS A 132 2.60 18.40 -16.96
N GLY A 133 3.29 18.22 -15.84
CA GLY A 133 4.75 18.40 -15.75
C GLY A 133 5.23 19.85 -15.61
N ARG A 134 4.32 20.84 -15.56
CA ARG A 134 4.66 22.25 -15.35
C ARG A 134 4.20 22.74 -13.97
N ILE A 135 4.90 23.72 -13.42
CA ILE A 135 4.52 24.40 -12.17
C ILE A 135 3.38 25.37 -12.49
N ASP A 136 2.28 25.27 -11.75
CA ASP A 136 1.18 26.23 -11.85
C ASP A 136 1.44 27.40 -10.90
N VAL A 137 1.94 28.50 -11.46
CA VAL A 137 2.24 29.75 -10.73
C VAL A 137 0.99 30.48 -10.23
N SER A 138 -0.18 30.15 -10.76
CA SER A 138 -1.46 30.71 -10.30
C SER A 138 -2.10 29.92 -9.16
N SER A 139 -1.57 28.73 -8.88
CA SER A 139 -2.09 27.86 -7.83
C SER A 139 -1.85 28.42 -6.43
N ARG A 140 -2.74 28.09 -5.50
CA ARG A 140 -2.51 28.38 -4.09
C ARG A 140 -1.32 27.56 -3.59
N VAL A 141 -0.45 28.20 -2.81
CA VAL A 141 0.62 27.51 -2.08
C VAL A 141 0.01 26.36 -1.26
N SER A 142 0.54 25.16 -1.49
CA SER A 142 0.26 23.97 -0.73
C SER A 142 1.05 24.01 0.58
N THR A 143 0.40 23.64 1.67
CA THR A 143 1.03 23.56 2.99
C THR A 143 0.57 22.30 3.72
N PRO A 144 1.47 21.65 4.50
CA PRO A 144 1.13 20.50 5.33
C PRO A 144 -0.08 20.72 6.24
N TRP A 145 -0.30 21.95 6.72
CA TRP A 145 -1.36 22.34 7.67
C TRP A 145 -2.79 22.16 7.15
N ARG A 146 -2.95 21.91 5.84
CA ARG A 146 -4.24 21.56 5.24
C ARG A 146 -4.65 20.11 5.54
N ILE A 147 -3.69 19.22 5.79
CA ILE A 147 -3.97 17.83 6.18
C ILE A 147 -4.60 17.83 7.57
N LYS A 148 -5.77 17.20 7.69
CA LYS A 148 -6.53 17.13 8.93
C LYS A 148 -6.32 15.79 9.62
N GLN A 149 -6.58 15.75 10.92
CA GLN A 149 -6.61 14.51 11.71
C GLN A 149 -7.44 13.41 11.03
N LYS A 150 -8.61 13.76 10.49
CA LYS A 150 -9.47 12.78 9.78
C LYS A 150 -8.78 12.14 8.57
N ASP A 151 -7.92 12.89 7.88
CA ASP A 151 -7.22 12.38 6.70
C ASP A 151 -6.20 11.32 7.13
N ALA A 152 -5.32 11.65 8.08
CA ALA A 152 -4.33 10.72 8.62
C ALA A 152 -4.99 9.47 9.21
N ARG A 153 -6.01 9.66 10.05
CA ARG A 153 -6.76 8.55 10.65
C ARG A 153 -7.30 7.57 9.60
N GLN A 154 -7.79 8.08 8.48
CA GLN A 154 -8.40 7.25 7.45
C GLN A 154 -7.38 6.33 6.77
N PHE A 155 -6.19 6.85 6.44
CA PHE A 155 -5.11 6.06 5.83
C PHE A 155 -4.40 5.14 6.82
N ILE A 156 -4.25 5.54 8.08
CA ILE A 156 -3.78 4.61 9.12
C ILE A 156 -4.76 3.44 9.26
N SER A 157 -6.06 3.75 9.33
CA SER A 157 -7.07 2.71 9.49
C SER A 157 -7.12 1.74 8.31
N ILE A 158 -6.92 2.19 7.06
CA ILE A 158 -6.99 1.28 5.91
C ILE A 158 -5.86 0.24 5.95
N ILE A 159 -4.66 0.65 6.37
CA ILE A 159 -3.53 -0.28 6.53
C ILE A 159 -3.71 -1.17 7.74
N ASN A 160 -4.21 -0.62 8.85
CA ASN A 160 -4.54 -1.42 10.03
C ASN A 160 -5.57 -2.51 9.68
N ASP A 161 -6.64 -2.14 8.95
CA ASP A 161 -7.69 -3.07 8.52
C ASP A 161 -7.12 -4.21 7.64
N GLU A 162 -6.22 -3.91 6.68
CA GLU A 162 -5.59 -4.94 5.84
C GLU A 162 -4.62 -5.83 6.62
N LEU A 163 -3.79 -5.27 7.50
CA LEU A 163 -2.86 -6.06 8.32
C LEU A 163 -3.62 -7.00 9.28
N LEU A 164 -4.72 -6.53 9.87
CA LEU A 164 -5.61 -7.36 10.68
C LEU A 164 -6.26 -8.47 9.87
N ARG A 165 -6.69 -8.18 8.63
CA ARG A 165 -7.26 -9.19 7.73
C ARG A 165 -6.24 -10.28 7.40
N ILE A 166 -4.99 -9.92 7.12
CA ILE A 166 -3.92 -10.89 6.85
C ILE A 166 -3.67 -11.76 8.07
N TYR A 167 -3.50 -11.15 9.24
CA TYR A 167 -3.28 -11.91 10.47
C TYR A 167 -4.42 -12.91 10.71
N ALA A 168 -5.67 -12.48 10.58
CA ALA A 168 -6.83 -13.37 10.74
C ALA A 168 -6.78 -14.56 9.76
N ARG A 169 -6.33 -14.33 8.52
CA ARG A 169 -6.17 -15.40 7.53
C ARG A 169 -5.02 -16.34 7.86
N ILE A 170 -3.90 -15.84 8.36
CA ILE A 170 -2.78 -16.68 8.82
C ILE A 170 -3.23 -17.57 9.98
N GLU A 171 -4.02 -17.05 10.93
CA GLU A 171 -4.54 -17.86 12.04
C GLU A 171 -5.59 -18.89 11.58
N ASP A 172 -6.48 -18.52 10.66
CA ASP A 172 -7.58 -19.38 10.20
C ASP A 172 -7.11 -20.44 9.18
N ASP A 173 -6.21 -20.06 8.26
CA ASP A 173 -5.80 -20.86 7.09
C ASP A 173 -4.34 -21.39 7.22
N GLU A 174 -3.65 -21.14 8.33
CA GLU A 174 -2.21 -21.41 8.62
C GLU A 174 -1.21 -20.65 7.74
N PHE A 175 -1.65 -20.03 6.64
CA PHE A 175 -0.83 -19.23 5.73
C PHE A 175 -1.67 -18.16 5.01
N TYR A 176 -1.02 -17.11 4.50
CA TYR A 176 -1.65 -16.12 3.61
C TYR A 176 -0.82 -15.84 2.36
N PHE A 177 0.50 -15.75 2.49
CA PHE A 177 1.38 -15.49 1.34
C PHE A 177 1.79 -16.80 0.68
N GLU A 178 1.56 -16.91 -0.62
CA GLU A 178 1.76 -18.17 -1.35
C GLU A 178 3.05 -18.18 -2.17
N GLY A 179 3.63 -17.01 -2.45
CA GLY A 179 4.84 -16.88 -3.27
C GLY A 179 6.09 -16.54 -2.45
N GLY A 180 6.00 -15.52 -1.60
CA GLY A 180 7.14 -15.04 -0.82
C GLY A 180 7.43 -15.90 0.40
N ASN A 181 8.67 -16.41 0.51
CA ASN A 181 9.10 -17.16 1.70
C ASN A 181 9.13 -16.28 2.95
N ASP A 182 8.80 -16.88 4.08
CA ASP A 182 8.89 -16.29 5.43
C ASP A 182 8.08 -14.98 5.59
N MET A 183 7.11 -14.73 4.72
CA MET A 183 6.26 -13.53 4.80
C MET A 183 5.23 -13.64 5.91
N ASP A 184 4.64 -14.82 6.13
CA ASP A 184 3.72 -15.06 7.23
C ASP A 184 4.43 -14.90 8.59
N ASP A 185 5.70 -15.34 8.70
CA ASP A 185 6.56 -15.17 9.89
C ASP A 185 6.85 -13.71 10.27
N VAL A 186 6.54 -12.76 9.39
CA VAL A 186 6.63 -11.33 9.72
C VAL A 186 5.55 -10.92 10.72
N PHE A 187 4.44 -11.66 10.79
CA PHE A 187 3.36 -11.42 11.73
C PHE A 187 3.57 -12.22 13.01
N ASP A 188 3.98 -11.53 14.07
CA ASP A 188 4.00 -12.09 15.42
C ASP A 188 2.81 -11.61 16.27
N TYR A 189 2.65 -12.27 17.42
CA TYR A 189 1.58 -11.97 18.37
C TYR A 189 1.67 -10.55 18.97
N ASP A 190 2.87 -9.97 19.05
CA ASP A 190 3.05 -8.61 19.56
C ASP A 190 2.62 -7.55 18.55
N ILE A 191 2.85 -7.79 17.25
CA ILE A 191 2.32 -6.99 16.15
C ILE A 191 0.80 -7.03 16.19
N TYR A 192 0.20 -8.21 16.30
CA TYR A 192 -1.25 -8.36 16.41
C TYR A 192 -1.84 -7.54 17.56
N LYS A 193 -1.30 -7.70 18.77
CA LYS A 193 -1.72 -6.92 19.94
C LYS A 193 -1.66 -5.41 19.70
N LYS A 194 -0.63 -4.92 18.99
CA LYS A 194 -0.50 -3.50 18.65
C LYS A 194 -1.52 -3.06 17.61
N LEU A 195 -1.82 -3.87 16.59
CA LEU A 195 -2.85 -3.57 15.59
C LEU A 195 -4.25 -3.44 16.21
N PHE A 196 -4.57 -4.25 17.22
CA PHE A 196 -5.86 -4.20 17.93
C PHE A 196 -6.07 -2.95 18.78
N LYS A 197 -4.99 -2.23 19.14
CA LYS A 197 -5.10 -0.99 19.92
C LYS A 197 -5.65 0.17 19.09
N TRP A 198 -5.56 0.11 17.76
CA TRP A 198 -6.08 1.16 16.89
C TRP A 198 -7.62 1.09 16.83
N PRO A 199 -8.36 2.08 17.39
CA PRO A 199 -9.80 1.95 17.61
C PRO A 199 -10.64 2.43 16.42
N HIS A 200 -10.01 2.83 15.31
CA HIS A 200 -10.67 3.49 14.21
C HIS A 200 -10.75 2.58 12.98
N LYS A 201 -11.87 2.69 12.26
CA LYS A 201 -12.08 2.03 10.97
C LYS A 201 -11.94 3.03 9.83
N SER A 202 -11.44 2.59 8.68
CA SER A 202 -11.26 3.47 7.52
C SER A 202 -12.59 3.93 6.91
N GLY A 203 -13.59 3.04 6.87
CA GLY A 203 -14.83 3.22 6.12
C GLY A 203 -14.63 3.27 4.58
N ILE A 204 -13.38 3.15 4.11
CA ILE A 204 -13.04 3.23 2.69
C ILE A 204 -13.34 1.89 2.00
N LYS A 205 -13.05 0.76 2.67
CA LYS A 205 -13.27 -0.58 2.14
C LYS A 205 -14.33 -1.31 2.97
N ASN A 206 -15.38 -1.83 2.34
CA ASN A 206 -16.38 -2.69 2.98
C ASN A 206 -17.32 -3.36 1.97
N ASN A 207 -17.99 -4.43 2.40
CA ASN A 207 -19.00 -5.16 1.61
C ASN A 207 -20.18 -4.28 1.14
N GLY A 208 -20.45 -3.17 1.84
CA GLY A 208 -21.46 -2.20 1.42
C GLY A 208 -21.08 -1.48 0.12
N TRP A 209 -19.79 -1.19 -0.08
CA TRP A 209 -19.29 -0.64 -1.35
C TRP A 209 -19.41 -1.64 -2.49
N ARG A 210 -19.07 -2.91 -2.27
CA ARG A 210 -19.23 -3.98 -3.27
C ARG A 210 -20.65 -4.01 -3.82
N LYS A 211 -21.65 -4.08 -2.93
CA LYS A 211 -23.07 -4.09 -3.31
C LYS A 211 -23.47 -2.84 -4.10
N LYS A 212 -23.08 -1.66 -3.64
CA LYS A 212 -23.41 -0.37 -4.29
C LYS A 212 -22.74 -0.20 -5.65
N ASN A 213 -21.50 -0.68 -5.80
CA ASN A 213 -20.74 -0.51 -7.04
C ASN A 213 -21.23 -1.49 -8.12
N LEU A 214 -21.62 -2.73 -7.75
CA LEU A 214 -22.22 -3.70 -8.68
C LEU A 214 -23.60 -3.27 -9.21
N GLN A 215 -24.36 -2.48 -8.44
CA GLN A 215 -25.65 -1.95 -8.89
C GLN A 215 -25.52 -0.76 -9.87
N ARG A 216 -24.32 -0.20 -10.01
CA ARG A 216 -24.05 0.99 -10.83
C ARG A 216 -23.30 0.68 -12.13
N SER A 217 -22.80 -0.54 -12.27
CA SER A 217 -22.15 -1.10 -13.46
C SER A 217 -23.17 -1.78 -14.35
#